data_AF-A0A967H2F4-F1
#
_entry.id   AF-A0A967H2F4-F1
#
_cell.length_a   1.000
_cell.length_b   1.000
_cell.length_c   1.000
_cell.angle_alpha   90.00
_cell.angle_beta   90.00
_cell.angle_gamma   90.00
#
_symmetry.space_group_name_H-M   'P 1'
#
loop_
_entity.id
_entity.type
_entity.pdbx_description
1 polymer ?
#
loop_
_entity_poly.entity_id
_entity_poly.type
_entity_poly.pdbx_seq_one_letter_code
_entity_poly.pdbx_strand_id
1 'polypeptide(L)' 'KAGATYVPLDSTYPKQRLSYILEQADISLVFTQDHLQSILPKAPQVLVLEDVVADLESLCGEFAPV' A
#
# COMPACT_ATOMS: atom_id res chain seq x y z
N LYS A 1 -13.50 9.14 0.72
CA LYS A 1 -12.26 9.12 -0.09
C LYS A 1 -11.30 10.18 0.47
N ALA A 2 -10.01 9.86 0.61
CA ALA A 2 -9.05 10.69 1.36
C ALA A 2 -8.58 12.00 0.65
N GLY A 3 -9.24 12.44 -0.44
CA GLY A 3 -8.82 13.64 -1.19
C GLY A 3 -7.45 13.56 -1.88
N ALA A 4 -6.73 12.44 -1.74
CA ALA A 4 -5.43 12.22 -2.34
C ALA A 4 -5.51 11.68 -3.78
N THR A 5 -4.49 12.02 -4.57
CA THR A 5 -4.24 11.39 -5.88
C THR A 5 -3.45 10.10 -5.68
N TYR A 6 -3.87 9.04 -6.36
CA TYR A 6 -3.16 7.75 -6.33
C TYR A 6 -2.61 7.41 -7.72
N VAL A 7 -1.47 6.73 -7.74
CA VAL A 7 -0.87 6.18 -8.95
C VAL A 7 -1.05 4.67 -8.93
N PRO A 8 -1.75 4.06 -9.91
CA PRO A 8 -1.84 2.61 -9.99
C PRO A 8 -0.48 2.01 -10.33
N LEU A 9 -0.01 1.09 -9.49
CA LEU A 9 1.18 0.29 -9.73
C LEU A 9 0.77 -1.14 -10.07
N ASP A 10 1.37 -1.69 -11.13
CA ASP A 10 1.09 -3.05 -11.59
C ASP A 10 2.25 -3.99 -11.21
N SER A 11 1.92 -5.14 -10.63
CA SER A 11 2.88 -6.15 -10.17
C SER A 11 3.61 -6.87 -11.31
N THR A 12 3.07 -6.81 -12.54
CA THR A 12 3.70 -7.36 -13.74
C THR A 12 4.88 -6.52 -14.23
N TYR A 13 5.02 -5.29 -13.74
CA TYR A 13 6.14 -4.43 -14.11
C TYR A 13 7.45 -4.87 -13.45
N PRO A 14 8.58 -4.79 -14.17
CA PRO A 14 9.87 -5.09 -13.58
C PRO A 14 10.21 -4.08 -12.48
N LYS A 15 10.95 -4.54 -11.46
CA LYS A 15 11.33 -3.74 -10.28
C LYS A 15 11.89 -2.35 -10.63
N GLN A 16 12.74 -2.25 -11.65
CA GLN A 16 13.32 -0.97 -12.09
C GLN A 16 12.26 0.04 -12.53
N ARG A 17 11.19 -0.41 -13.21
CA ARG A 17 10.11 0.46 -13.65
C ARG A 17 9.27 0.94 -12.47
N LEU A 18 9.02 0.06 -11.50
CA LEU A 18 8.36 0.44 -10.26
C LEU A 18 9.19 1.47 -9.49
N SER A 19 10.50 1.28 -9.35
CA SER A 19 11.39 2.25 -8.71
C SER A 19 11.34 3.62 -9.39
N TYR A 20 11.39 3.64 -10.71
CA TYR A 20 11.31 4.88 -11.49
C TYR A 20 10.00 5.62 -11.24
N ILE A 21 8.87 4.91 -11.20
CA ILE A 21 7.56 5.54 -10.92
C ILE A 21 7.53 6.12 -9.50
N LEU A 22 8.04 5.39 -8.51
CA LEU A 22 8.09 5.87 -7.13
C LEU A 22 8.94 7.13 -6.99
N GLU A 23 10.11 7.16 -7.65
CA GLU A 23 11.01 8.31 -7.62
C GLU A 23 10.44 9.52 -8.38
N GLN A 24 9.85 9.32 -9.56
CA GLN A 24 9.35 10.43 -10.37
C GLN A 24 8.05 11.04 -9.85
N ALA A 25 7.17 10.22 -9.26
CA ALA A 25 5.92 10.70 -8.68
C ALA A 25 6.06 11.17 -7.23
N ASP A 26 7.29 11.22 -6.70
CA ASP A 26 7.62 11.63 -5.33
C ASP A 26 6.71 10.95 -4.29
N ILE A 27 6.51 9.64 -4.47
CA ILE A 27 5.51 8.88 -3.70
C ILE A 27 6.00 8.75 -2.26
N SER A 28 5.29 9.39 -1.33
CA SER A 28 5.58 9.26 0.11
C SER A 28 5.01 7.99 0.73
N LEU A 29 3.96 7.41 0.12
CA LEU A 29 3.23 6.27 0.68
C LEU A 29 2.80 5.29 -0.41
N VAL A 30 3.12 4.02 -0.22
CA VAL A 30 2.70 2.92 -1.11
C VAL A 30 1.76 1.99 -0.36
N PHE A 31 0.63 1.67 -0.98
CA PHE A 31 -0.25 0.60 -0.52
C PHE A 31 0.06 -0.69 -1.27
N THR A 32 0.22 -1.79 -0.54
CA THR A 32 0.51 -3.12 -1.10
C THR A 32 -0.30 -4.19 -0.38
N GLN A 33 -0.30 -5.39 -0.95
CA GLN A 33 -0.76 -6.61 -0.31
C GLN A 33 0.45 -7.47 0.08
N ASP A 34 0.27 -8.39 1.02
CA ASP A 34 1.35 -9.18 1.62
C ASP A 34 2.17 -9.94 0.56
N HIS A 35 1.48 -10.60 -0.36
CA HIS A 35 2.09 -11.39 -1.43
C HIS A 35 2.87 -10.55 -2.47
N LEU A 36 2.67 -9.23 -2.51
CA LEU A 36 3.35 -8.31 -3.42
C LEU A 36 4.55 -7.61 -2.78
N GLN A 37 4.80 -7.80 -1.48
CA GLN A 37 5.95 -7.19 -0.80
C GLN A 37 7.29 -7.60 -1.44
N SER A 38 7.39 -8.85 -1.89
CA SER A 38 8.62 -9.40 -2.50
C SER A 38 9.03 -8.71 -3.81
N ILE A 39 8.06 -8.14 -4.54
CA ILE A 39 8.28 -7.47 -5.82
C ILE A 39 8.45 -5.97 -5.67
N LEU A 40 8.02 -5.39 -4.54
CA LEU A 40 8.06 -3.96 -4.33
C LEU A 40 9.50 -3.47 -4.18
N PRO A 41 9.91 -2.42 -4.91
CA PRO A 41 11.18 -1.76 -4.64
C PRO A 41 11.15 -1.02 -3.30
N LYS A 42 12.33 -0.58 -2.85
CA LYS A 42 12.46 0.14 -1.58
C LYS A 42 11.72 1.48 -1.66
N ALA A 43 10.62 1.60 -0.91
CA ALA A 43 9.82 2.81 -0.81
C ALA A 43 9.97 3.44 0.58
N PRO A 44 9.74 4.75 0.74
CA PRO A 44 9.89 5.44 2.02
C PRO A 44 8.90 4.94 3.09
N GLN A 45 7.64 4.70 2.69
CA GLN A 45 6.63 4.11 3.55
C GLN A 45 5.76 3.14 2.76
N VAL A 46 5.59 1.93 3.30
CA VAL A 46 4.76 0.87 2.72
C VAL A 46 3.70 0.49 3.75
N LEU A 47 2.44 0.54 3.35
CA LEU A 47 1.31 0.01 4.11
C LEU A 47 0.82 -1.27 3.45
N VAL A 48 0.86 -2.35 4.22
CA VAL A 48 0.27 -3.63 3.86
C VAL A 48 -1.19 -3.60 4.27
N LEU A 49 -2.08 -3.86 3.32
CA LEU A 49 -3.53 -3.76 3.54
C LEU A 49 -4.01 -4.72 4.62
N GLU A 50 -3.46 -5.92 4.67
CA GLU A 50 -3.76 -6.94 5.66
C GLU A 50 -3.44 -6.48 7.10
N ASP A 51 -2.31 -5.81 7.29
CA ASP A 51 -1.92 -5.24 8.59
C ASP A 51 -2.86 -4.11 9.02
N VAL A 52 -3.24 -3.23 8.07
CA VAL A 52 -4.17 -2.13 8.35
C VAL A 52 -5.54 -2.69 8.74
N VAL A 53 -6.01 -3.71 8.04
CA VAL A 53 -7.29 -4.35 8.36
C VAL A 53 -7.24 -5.00 9.74
N ALA A 54 -6.18 -5.73 10.07
CA ALA A 54 -6.02 -6.36 11.39
C ALA A 54 -5.97 -5.33 12.54
N ASP A 55 -5.28 -4.19 12.33
CA ASP A 55 -5.22 -3.10 13.31
C ASP A 55 -6.59 -2.44 13.51
N LEU A 56 -7.33 -2.19 12.41
CA LEU A 56 -8.70 -1.68 12.47
C LEU A 56 -9.66 -2.65 13.16
N GLU A 57 -9.54 -3.95 12.94
CA GLU A 57 -10.33 -4.97 13.63
C GLU A 57 -10.05 -4.99 15.14
N SER A 58 -8.77 -4.86 15.52
CA SER A 58 -8.37 -4.76 16.93
C SER A 58 -8.84 -3.47 17.61
N LEU A 59 -8.98 -2.37 16.86
CA LEU A 59 -9.53 -1.10 17.33
C LEU A 59 -11.07 -1.14 17.42
N CYS A 60 -11.72 -1.93 16.57
CA CYS A 60 -13.17 -2.07 16.48
C CYS A 60 -13.76 -3.16 17.37
N GLY A 61 -13.22 -3.37 18.59
CA GLY A 61 -13.78 -4.30 19.59
C GLY A 61 -15.24 -4.07 20.02
N GLU A 62 -15.99 -3.20 19.34
CA GLU A 62 -17.39 -2.87 19.62
C GLU A 62 -18.23 -2.52 18.36
N PHE A 63 -17.94 -3.10 17.20
CA PHE A 63 -18.91 -3.08 16.08
C PHE A 63 -19.67 -4.41 16.01
N ALA A 64 -20.57 -4.61 16.97
CA ALA A 64 -21.61 -5.63 16.86
C ALA A 64 -22.59 -5.23 15.72
N PRO A 65 -22.85 -6.08 14.73
CA PRO A 65 -23.87 -5.80 13.72
C PRO A 65 -25.27 -5.85 14.37
N VAL A 66 -26.09 -4.84 14.07
CA VAL A 66 -27.55 -4.79 14.37
C VAL A 66 -28.35 -5.53 13.31
#